data_AF-A0A1G2NZ43-F1
#
_entry.id   AF-A0A1G2NZ43-F1
#
_cell.length_a   1.000
_cell.length_b   1.000
_cell.length_c   1.000
_cell.angle_alpha   90.00
_cell.angle_beta   90.00
_cell.angle_gamma   90.00
#
_symmetry.space_group_name_H-M   'P 1'
#
loop_
_entity.id
_entity.type
_entity.pdbx_description
1 polymer ?
#
loop_
_entity_poly.entity_id
_entity_poly.type
_entity_poly.pdbx_seq_one_letter_code
_entity_poly.pdbx_strand_id
1 'polypeptide(L)'
;MNALPLHIFAIYFSPYTAHAVDVDGVIYPTVEHAYQCMRYTDEKITKEIINARSPVKAWQTSCKYKHLQKPDFRPRKREIMKNLMRARALQHEEVRKALLDSGDAPIVKHITTYPPGDGFWDDGENGEGENQMGKIWMEIREELRSQPHYTY
;
A
#
# COMPACT_ATOMS: atom_id res chain seq x y z
N MET A 1 24.61 -4.05 3.22
CA MET A 1 23.42 -4.07 4.10
C MET A 1 22.40 -4.98 3.46
N ASN A 2 21.79 -5.88 4.24
CA ASN A 2 20.73 -6.75 3.73
C ASN A 2 19.41 -5.99 3.66
N ALA A 3 18.57 -6.31 2.68
CA ALA A 3 17.21 -5.81 2.64
C ALA A 3 16.43 -6.22 3.90
N LEU A 4 15.40 -5.45 4.24
CA LEU A 4 14.47 -5.79 5.31
C LEU A 4 13.93 -7.22 5.11
N PRO A 5 13.83 -8.04 6.18
CA PRO A 5 13.29 -9.39 6.05
C PRO A 5 11.88 -9.41 5.45
N LEU A 6 11.64 -10.34 4.51
CA LEU A 6 10.36 -10.44 3.78
C LEU A 6 9.15 -10.63 4.69
N HIS A 7 9.31 -11.33 5.81
CA HIS A 7 8.20 -11.53 6.75
C HIS A 7 7.79 -10.21 7.44
N ILE A 8 8.73 -9.31 7.74
CA ILE A 8 8.40 -7.97 8.27
C ILE A 8 7.62 -7.19 7.21
N PHE A 9 8.05 -7.24 5.95
CA PHE A 9 7.30 -6.61 4.86
C PHE A 9 5.87 -7.18 4.76
N ALA A 10 5.73 -8.50 4.80
CA ALA A 10 4.44 -9.18 4.69
C ALA A 10 3.49 -8.84 5.83
N ILE A 11 3.99 -8.60 7.05
CA ILE A 11 3.19 -8.28 8.23
C ILE A 11 2.78 -6.80 8.25
N TYR A 12 3.69 -5.87 7.98
CA TYR A 12 3.43 -4.44 8.20
C TYR A 12 3.24 -3.63 6.92
N PHE A 13 3.92 -4.00 5.84
CA PHE A 13 4.12 -3.12 4.68
C PHE A 13 3.36 -3.55 3.43
N SER A 14 2.86 -4.77 3.40
CA SER A 14 1.97 -5.22 2.32
C SER A 14 0.62 -4.49 2.38
N PRO A 15 0.08 -4.00 1.25
CA PRO A 15 -1.25 -3.37 1.21
C PRO A 15 -2.39 -4.33 1.58
N TYR A 16 -2.09 -5.63 1.69
CA TYR A 16 -3.05 -6.70 1.96
C TYR A 16 -3.18 -7.01 3.46
N THR A 17 -2.36 -6.37 4.30
CA THR A 17 -2.41 -6.57 5.76
C THR A 17 -3.65 -5.88 6.34
N ALA A 18 -4.18 -6.48 7.41
CA ALA A 18 -5.42 -6.06 8.09
C ALA A 18 -5.22 -4.82 8.99
N HIS A 19 -4.51 -3.82 8.48
CA HIS A 19 -4.43 -2.48 9.06
C HIS A 19 -5.41 -1.61 8.28
N ALA A 20 -6.60 -1.40 8.87
CA ALA A 20 -7.66 -0.58 8.29
C ALA A 20 -7.20 0.87 8.15
N VAL A 21 -7.71 1.59 7.15
CA VAL A 21 -7.32 2.98 6.93
C VAL A 21 -8.57 3.84 6.83
N ASP A 22 -8.64 4.87 7.66
CA ASP A 22 -9.64 5.94 7.52
C ASP A 22 -9.13 6.96 6.49
N VAL A 23 -9.94 7.20 5.47
CA VAL A 23 -9.72 8.27 4.49
C VAL A 23 -11.00 9.09 4.41
N ASP A 24 -10.92 10.34 4.86
CA ASP A 24 -12.03 11.31 4.85
C ASP A 24 -13.31 10.78 5.52
N GLY A 25 -13.18 10.02 6.62
CA GLY A 25 -14.29 9.44 7.39
C GLY A 25 -14.80 8.11 6.85
N VAL A 26 -14.18 7.57 5.80
CA VAL A 26 -14.50 6.24 5.24
C VAL A 26 -13.42 5.24 5.67
N ILE A 27 -13.84 4.21 6.40
CA ILE A 27 -12.95 3.15 6.90
C ILE A 27 -12.84 2.03 5.87
N TYR A 28 -11.64 1.81 5.35
CA TYR A 28 -11.32 0.71 4.45
C TYR A 28 -10.62 -0.42 5.21
N PRO A 29 -11.01 -1.70 5.01
CA PRO A 29 -10.40 -2.82 5.73
C PRO A 29 -8.88 -2.97 5.52
N THR A 30 -8.38 -2.59 4.34
CA THR A 30 -6.95 -2.58 4.02
C THR A 30 -6.63 -1.44 3.05
N VAL A 31 -5.34 -1.12 2.87
CA VAL A 31 -4.88 -0.18 1.83
C VAL A 31 -5.30 -0.65 0.43
N GLU A 32 -5.31 -1.96 0.17
CA GLU A 32 -5.78 -2.50 -1.11
C GLU A 32 -7.25 -2.14 -1.36
N HIS A 33 -8.14 -2.26 -0.36
CA HIS A 33 -9.55 -1.87 -0.53
C HIS A 33 -9.68 -0.39 -0.88
N ALA A 34 -8.97 0.47 -0.13
CA ALA A 34 -8.96 1.91 -0.40
C ALA A 34 -8.44 2.20 -1.81
N TYR A 35 -7.28 1.66 -2.17
CA TYR A 35 -6.63 1.89 -3.46
C TYR A 35 -7.51 1.45 -4.64
N GLN A 36 -8.17 0.29 -4.53
CA GLN A 36 -9.08 -0.19 -5.56
C GLN A 36 -10.36 0.67 -5.65
N CYS A 37 -10.90 1.17 -4.53
CA CYS A 37 -12.01 2.12 -4.55
C CYS A 37 -11.64 3.45 -5.23
N MET A 38 -10.43 3.96 -5.01
CA MET A 38 -9.94 5.22 -5.59
C MET A 38 -9.84 5.19 -7.12
N ARG A 39 -10.03 4.03 -7.76
CA ARG A 39 -10.08 3.89 -9.23
C ARG A 39 -11.41 4.33 -9.84
N TYR A 40 -12.47 4.46 -9.05
CA TYR A 40 -13.84 4.63 -9.55
C TYR A 40 -14.56 5.81 -8.91
N THR A 41 -15.59 6.31 -9.59
CA THR A 41 -16.55 7.29 -9.05
C THR A 41 -17.92 6.66 -8.78
N ASP A 42 -18.23 5.54 -9.41
CA ASP A 42 -19.51 4.83 -9.22
C ASP A 42 -19.57 4.19 -7.82
N GLU A 43 -20.51 4.67 -7.01
CA GLU A 43 -20.72 4.18 -5.65
C GLU A 43 -21.05 2.69 -5.56
N LYS A 44 -21.72 2.10 -6.55
CA LYS A 44 -22.05 0.68 -6.52
C LYS A 44 -20.77 -0.15 -6.62
N ILE A 45 -19.83 0.30 -7.47
CA ILE A 45 -18.53 -0.36 -7.64
C ILE A 45 -17.69 -0.20 -6.37
N THR A 46 -17.60 1.01 -5.82
CA THR A 46 -16.81 1.23 -4.59
C THR A 46 -17.41 0.49 -3.40
N LYS A 47 -18.75 0.42 -3.29
CA LYS A 47 -19.45 -0.40 -2.28
C LYS A 47 -19.21 -1.89 -2.45
N GLU A 48 -19.12 -2.43 -3.67
CA GLU A 48 -18.76 -3.84 -3.86
C GLU A 48 -17.30 -4.11 -3.46
N ILE A 49 -16.39 -3.20 -3.80
CA ILE A 49 -14.96 -3.33 -3.49
C ILE A 49 -14.73 -3.23 -1.97
N ILE A 50 -15.29 -2.23 -1.28
CA ILE A 50 -15.09 -2.03 0.16
C ILE A 50 -15.65 -3.19 1.00
N ASN A 51 -16.74 -3.82 0.54
CA ASN A 51 -17.37 -4.96 1.20
C ASN A 51 -16.79 -6.32 0.79
N ALA A 52 -15.73 -6.34 -0.03
CA ALA A 52 -15.06 -7.59 -0.39
C ALA A 52 -14.47 -8.26 0.86
N ARG A 53 -14.56 -9.59 0.94
CA ARG A 53 -14.12 -10.35 2.12
C ARG A 53 -12.60 -10.41 2.30
N SER A 54 -11.82 -9.95 1.31
CA SER A 54 -10.36 -9.97 1.35
C SER A 54 -9.77 -8.97 0.36
N PRO A 55 -8.54 -8.48 0.56
CA PRO A 55 -7.86 -7.60 -0.39
C PRO A 55 -7.71 -8.23 -1.78
N VAL A 56 -7.50 -9.55 -1.86
CA VAL A 56 -7.49 -10.29 -3.13
C VAL A 56 -8.85 -10.17 -3.83
N LYS A 57 -9.95 -10.30 -3.10
CA LYS A 57 -11.30 -10.15 -3.67
C LYS A 57 -11.60 -8.71 -4.05
N ALA A 58 -11.13 -7.72 -3.29
CA ALA A 58 -11.23 -6.31 -3.65
C ALA A 58 -10.52 -6.02 -5.00
N TRP A 59 -9.29 -6.52 -5.17
CA TRP A 59 -8.55 -6.45 -6.42
C TRP A 59 -9.27 -7.16 -7.57
N GLN A 60 -9.72 -8.40 -7.36
CA GLN A 60 -10.47 -9.16 -8.38
C GLN A 60 -11.75 -8.45 -8.82
N THR A 61 -12.51 -7.90 -7.87
CA THR A 61 -13.71 -7.10 -8.16
C THR A 61 -13.37 -5.89 -8.99
N SER A 62 -12.35 -5.12 -8.60
CA SER A 62 -11.90 -3.97 -9.38
C SER A 62 -11.46 -4.37 -10.80
N CYS A 63 -10.80 -5.51 -10.99
CA CYS A 63 -10.42 -5.98 -12.32
C CYS A 63 -11.62 -6.17 -13.26
N LYS A 64 -12.80 -6.60 -12.76
CA LYS A 64 -14.05 -6.69 -13.55
C LYS A 64 -14.47 -5.32 -14.13
N TYR A 65 -14.28 -4.26 -13.36
CA TYR A 65 -14.69 -2.90 -13.70
C TYR A 65 -13.57 -2.06 -14.31
N LYS A 66 -12.43 -2.64 -14.71
CA LYS A 66 -11.25 -1.90 -15.19
C LYS A 66 -11.58 -0.93 -16.34
N HIS A 67 -12.59 -1.22 -17.16
CA HIS A 67 -13.07 -0.37 -18.25
C HIS A 67 -13.78 0.93 -17.78
N LEU A 68 -14.20 1.01 -16.53
CA LEU A 68 -14.83 2.20 -15.91
C LEU A 68 -13.87 2.99 -15.02
N GLN A 69 -12.57 2.66 -15.05
CA GLN A 69 -11.55 3.36 -14.27
C GLN A 69 -11.48 4.85 -14.67
N LYS A 70 -11.36 5.73 -13.68
CA LYS A 70 -11.13 7.16 -13.90
C LYS A 70 -9.90 7.37 -14.81
N PRO A 71 -9.99 8.22 -15.85
CA PRO A 71 -8.86 8.45 -16.77
C PRO A 71 -7.59 8.97 -16.07
N ASP A 72 -7.75 9.78 -15.02
CA ASP A 72 -6.65 10.38 -14.26
C ASP A 72 -6.04 9.45 -13.20
N PHE A 73 -6.60 8.25 -13.01
CA PHE A 73 -6.09 7.34 -11.98
C PHE A 73 -4.66 6.87 -12.27
N ARG A 74 -4.37 6.45 -13.52
CA ARG A 74 -3.07 5.89 -13.89
C ARG A 74 -1.89 6.83 -13.58
N PRO A 75 -1.92 8.12 -13.98
CA PRO A 75 -0.83 9.04 -13.64
C PRO A 75 -0.73 9.30 -12.12
N ARG A 76 -1.83 9.19 -11.37
CA ARG A 76 -1.89 9.46 -9.93
C ARG A 76 -1.70 8.23 -9.04
N LYS A 77 -1.61 7.03 -9.62
CA LYS A 77 -1.61 5.76 -8.88
C LYS A 77 -0.55 5.70 -7.76
N ARG A 78 0.64 6.23 -8.03
CA ARG A 78 1.76 6.29 -7.08
C ARG A 78 1.46 7.21 -5.90
N GLU A 79 0.95 8.40 -6.19
CA GLU A 79 0.59 9.40 -5.20
C GLU A 79 -0.54 8.90 -4.30
N ILE A 80 -1.59 8.30 -4.89
CA ILE A 80 -2.70 7.70 -4.15
C ILE A 80 -2.17 6.63 -3.20
N MET A 81 -1.34 5.70 -3.68
CA MET A 81 -0.74 4.66 -2.85
C MET A 81 0.10 5.24 -1.71
N LYS A 82 0.95 6.25 -2.00
CA LYS A 82 1.74 6.96 -0.98
C LYS A 82 0.88 7.59 0.10
N ASN A 83 -0.21 8.26 -0.26
CA ASN A 83 -1.11 8.88 0.71
C ASN A 83 -1.80 7.83 1.61
N LEU A 84 -2.22 6.70 1.05
CA LEU A 84 -2.83 5.60 1.81
C LEU A 84 -1.84 4.91 2.75
N MET A 85 -0.61 4.67 2.30
CA MET A 85 0.45 4.10 3.14
C MET A 85 0.88 5.05 4.25
N ARG A 86 0.96 6.36 3.96
CA ARG A 86 1.23 7.39 4.97
C ARG A 86 0.11 7.42 6.02
N ALA A 87 -1.15 7.43 5.59
CA ALA A 87 -2.29 7.38 6.50
C ALA A 87 -2.23 6.15 7.40
N ARG A 88 -1.94 4.97 6.84
CA ARG A 88 -1.72 3.74 7.63
C ARG A 88 -0.61 3.91 8.67
N ALA A 89 0.56 4.44 8.30
CA ALA A 89 1.66 4.64 9.24
C ALA A 89 1.33 5.65 10.35
N LEU A 90 0.51 6.66 10.07
CA LEU A 90 0.08 7.61 11.10
C LEU A 90 -0.97 7.00 12.04
N GLN A 91 -1.88 6.17 11.49
CA GLN A 91 -2.99 5.56 12.23
C GLN A 91 -2.60 4.32 13.05
N HIS A 92 -1.53 3.61 12.67
CA HIS A 92 -1.10 2.35 13.31
C HIS A 92 0.33 2.46 13.86
N GLU A 93 0.46 2.43 15.18
CA GLU A 93 1.75 2.61 15.86
C GLU A 93 2.74 1.49 15.54
N GLU A 94 2.28 0.25 15.45
CA GLU A 94 3.09 -0.92 15.11
C GLU A 94 3.69 -0.83 13.70
N VAL A 95 2.93 -0.31 12.73
CA VAL A 95 3.41 -0.06 11.36
C VAL A 95 4.45 1.05 11.38
N ARG A 96 4.18 2.15 12.10
CA ARG A 96 5.13 3.27 12.27
C ARG A 96 6.43 2.81 12.90
N LYS A 97 6.32 2.03 13.97
CA LYS A 97 7.46 1.50 14.71
C LYS A 97 8.27 0.56 13.84
N ALA A 98 7.65 -0.40 13.15
CA ALA A 98 8.34 -1.29 12.23
C ALA A 98 9.07 -0.51 11.12
N LEU A 99 8.49 0.59 10.65
CA LEU A 99 9.09 1.44 9.63
C LEU A 99 10.32 2.20 10.15
N LEU A 100 10.26 2.77 11.35
CA LEU A 100 11.40 3.46 11.96
C LEU A 100 12.50 2.47 12.38
N ASP A 101 12.12 1.33 12.97
CA ASP A 101 13.01 0.24 13.39
C ASP A 101 13.75 -0.39 12.19
N SER A 102 13.22 -0.26 10.97
CA SER A 102 13.91 -0.73 9.75
C SER A 102 15.25 -0.02 9.53
N GLY A 103 15.51 1.09 10.23
CA GLY A 103 16.75 1.84 10.11
C GLY A 103 16.97 2.29 8.67
N ASP A 104 18.16 2.01 8.14
CA ASP A 104 18.49 2.31 6.74
C ASP A 104 18.39 1.07 5.83
N ALA A 105 17.81 -0.02 6.32
CA ALA A 105 17.62 -1.22 5.52
C ALA A 105 16.74 -0.92 4.29
N PRO A 106 17.13 -1.35 3.08
CA PRO A 106 16.27 -1.27 1.91
C PRO A 106 14.97 -2.03 2.13
N ILE A 107 13.84 -1.39 1.82
CA ILE A 107 12.52 -2.03 1.85
C ILE A 107 12.21 -2.47 0.42
N VAL A 108 12.00 -3.77 0.23
CA VAL A 108 11.74 -4.36 -1.09
C VAL A 108 10.47 -5.17 -1.04
N LYS A 109 9.52 -4.85 -1.92
CA LYS A 109 8.35 -5.70 -2.17
C LYS A 109 8.79 -6.81 -3.12
N HIS A 110 9.29 -7.91 -2.58
CA HIS A 110 9.61 -9.09 -3.38
C HIS A 110 8.39 -10.00 -3.49
N ILE A 111 8.00 -10.35 -4.72
CA ILE A 111 6.89 -11.27 -4.98
C ILE A 111 7.46 -12.55 -5.56
N THR A 112 7.35 -13.65 -4.82
CA THR A 112 7.68 -15.01 -5.30
C THR A 112 6.44 -15.88 -5.50
N THR A 113 5.25 -15.30 -5.33
CA THR A 113 3.97 -16.03 -5.29
C THR A 113 2.95 -15.43 -6.25
N TYR A 114 1.98 -16.24 -6.69
CA TYR A 114 0.93 -15.82 -7.62
C TYR A 114 -0.08 -14.82 -6.99
N PRO A 115 -0.63 -13.86 -7.76
CA PRO A 115 -0.27 -13.52 -9.14
C PRO A 115 1.12 -12.86 -9.24
N PRO A 116 1.82 -13.02 -10.38
CA PRO A 116 3.15 -12.44 -10.57
C PRO A 116 3.11 -10.93 -10.37
N GLY A 117 4.23 -10.40 -9.89
CA GLY A 117 4.45 -8.97 -9.77
C GLY A 117 4.31 -8.25 -11.10
N ASP A 118 3.95 -6.98 -11.07
CA ASP A 118 3.85 -6.15 -12.28
C ASP A 118 5.16 -5.43 -12.61
N GLY A 119 6.21 -5.64 -11.80
CA GLY A 119 7.50 -4.99 -11.93
C GLY A 119 7.47 -3.48 -11.66
N PHE A 120 6.30 -2.88 -11.46
CA PHE A 120 6.17 -1.47 -11.10
C PHE A 120 6.13 -1.34 -9.57
N TRP A 121 5.26 -2.08 -8.90
CA TRP A 121 5.13 -2.01 -7.44
C TRP A 121 6.19 -2.83 -6.70
N ASP A 122 6.62 -3.92 -7.30
CA ASP A 122 7.62 -4.86 -6.80
C ASP A 122 8.93 -4.79 -7.59
N ASP A 123 9.93 -5.53 -7.13
CA ASP A 123 11.20 -5.74 -7.83
C ASP A 123 11.13 -6.86 -8.89
N GLY A 124 9.96 -7.41 -9.18
CA GLY A 124 9.81 -8.53 -10.13
C GLY A 124 10.50 -9.82 -9.65
N GLU A 125 10.42 -10.87 -10.48
CA GLU A 125 10.98 -12.18 -10.15
C GLU A 125 12.52 -12.19 -10.14
N ASN A 126 13.15 -11.33 -10.94
CA ASN A 126 14.60 -11.23 -11.11
C ASN A 126 15.24 -10.05 -10.34
N GLY A 127 14.46 -9.28 -9.59
CA GLY A 127 14.94 -8.11 -8.83
C GLY A 127 15.13 -6.84 -9.67
N GLU A 128 14.73 -6.82 -10.94
CA GLU A 128 14.89 -5.68 -11.85
C GLU A 128 13.69 -4.73 -11.91
N GLY A 129 12.60 -5.07 -11.21
CA GLY A 129 11.43 -4.21 -11.09
C GLY A 129 11.71 -2.90 -10.35
N GLU A 130 10.82 -1.93 -10.55
CA GLU A 130 10.97 -0.58 -10.04
C GLU A 130 10.84 -0.49 -8.50
N ASN A 131 10.23 -1.48 -7.84
CA ASN A 131 10.01 -1.50 -6.39
C ASN A 131 9.41 -0.18 -5.85
N GLN A 132 8.40 0.38 -6.55
CA GLN A 132 7.80 1.66 -6.17
C GLN A 132 7.19 1.61 -4.76
N MET A 133 6.66 0.46 -4.34
CA MET A 133 6.12 0.28 -2.99
C MET A 133 7.22 0.45 -1.93
N GLY A 134 8.36 -0.22 -2.12
CA GLY A 134 9.50 -0.10 -1.22
C GLY A 134 10.04 1.33 -1.16
N LYS A 135 10.17 1.98 -2.32
CA LYS A 135 10.58 3.40 -2.43
C LYS A 135 9.64 4.33 -1.67
N ILE A 136 8.32 4.14 -1.80
CA ILE A 136 7.33 4.92 -1.05
C ILE A 136 7.47 4.72 0.45
N TRP A 137 7.66 3.49 0.94
CA TRP A 137 7.89 3.24 2.37
C TRP A 137 9.13 3.96 2.87
N MET A 138 10.23 3.92 2.11
CA MET A 138 11.46 4.63 2.46
C MET A 138 11.26 6.15 2.46
N GLU A 139 10.51 6.72 1.50
CA GLU A 139 10.13 8.14 1.54
C GLU A 139 9.34 8.50 2.80
N ILE A 140 8.33 7.69 3.16
CA ILE A 140 7.52 7.90 4.37
C ILE A 140 8.40 7.78 5.63
N ARG A 141 9.37 6.86 5.65
CA ARG A 141 10.32 6.72 6.76
C ARG A 141 11.11 8.02 7.00
N GLU A 142 11.62 8.64 5.94
CA GLU A 142 12.34 9.92 6.07
C GLU A 142 11.40 11.08 6.45
N GLU A 143 10.16 11.08 5.95
CA GLU A 143 9.12 12.03 6.38
C GLU A 143 8.79 11.91 7.88
N LEU A 144 8.83 10.70 8.45
CA LEU A 144 8.57 10.47 9.88
C LEU A 144 9.78 10.80 10.75
N ARG A 145 11.00 10.49 10.29
CA ARG A 145 12.26 10.85 10.98
C ARG A 145 12.46 12.35 11.12
N SER A 146 11.99 13.12 10.13
CA SER A 146 12.11 14.59 10.12
C SER A 146 11.03 15.31 10.92
N GLN A 147 10.01 14.60 11.41
CA GLN A 147 9.02 15.21 12.31
C GLN A 147 9.65 15.41 13.69
N PRO A 148 9.50 16.61 14.29
CA PRO A 148 9.96 16.82 15.66
C PRO A 148 9.21 15.85 16.59
N HIS A 149 9.98 15.08 17.37
CA HIS A 149 9.44 14.27 18.46
C HIS A 149 8.71 15.20 19.44
N TYR A 150 7.38 15.26 19.36
CA TYR A 150 6.58 15.78 20.47
C TYR A 150 6.54 14.70 21.54
N THR A 151 7.47 14.76 22.49
CA THR A 151 7.32 14.10 23.78
C THR A 151 6.18 14.80 24.53
N TYR A 152 5.14 14.05 24.89
CA TYR A 152 4.12 14.49 25.86
C TYR A 152 4.72 14.53 27.28
#